data_AF-A0A2V7YMN1-F1
#
_entry.id   AF-A0A2V7YMN1-F1
#
_cell.length_a   1.000
_cell.length_b   1.000
_cell.length_c   1.000
_cell.angle_alpha   90.00
_cell.angle_beta   90.00
_cell.angle_gamma   90.00
#
_symmetry.space_group_name_H-M   'P 1'
#
loop_
_entity.id
_entity.type
_entity.pdbx_description
1 polymer ?
#
loop_
_entity_poly.entity_id
_entity_poly.type
_entity_poly.pdbx_seq_one_letter_code
_entity_poly.pdbx_strand_id
1 'polypeptide(L)'
;MPSERDERVEHLAEVLKSVIRSSGLTGREIERRLGMSSGYTSRLLGGSVELKLSQILDILDVIGLYPSELFAMAFPMHGDTSPLMRRIQGIMPVALPGSKPADAPPVDTKALEEKVIAAVRRALSEG
;
A
#
# COMPACT_ATOMS: atom_id res chain seq x y z
N MET A 1 -20.56 10.24 22.21
CA MET A 1 -19.94 9.02 21.64
C MET A 1 -19.09 9.48 20.46
N PRO A 2 -17.80 9.10 20.38
CA PRO A 2 -16.99 9.32 19.19
C PRO A 2 -17.72 8.75 17.96
N SER A 3 -17.57 9.37 16.81
CA SER A 3 -18.08 8.77 15.57
C SER A 3 -17.15 7.65 15.11
N GLU A 4 -17.66 6.70 14.31
CA GLU A 4 -16.83 5.65 13.68
C GLU A 4 -15.65 6.24 12.89
N ARG A 5 -15.86 7.44 12.32
CA ARG A 5 -14.80 8.20 11.67
C ARG A 5 -13.70 8.59 12.66
N ASP A 6 -14.07 9.12 13.83
CA ASP A 6 -13.10 9.57 14.83
C ASP A 6 -12.27 8.39 15.35
N GLU A 7 -12.90 7.23 15.57
CA GLU A 7 -12.21 6.00 15.97
C GLU A 7 -11.20 5.53 14.90
N ARG A 8 -11.55 5.62 13.61
CA ARG A 8 -10.64 5.27 12.51
C ARG A 8 -9.47 6.25 12.40
N VAL A 9 -9.70 7.54 12.65
CA VAL A 9 -8.65 8.57 12.65
C VAL A 9 -7.71 8.36 13.84
N GLU A 10 -8.26 8.10 15.02
CA GLU A 10 -7.47 7.79 16.22
C GLU A 10 -6.64 6.53 16.03
N HIS A 11 -7.22 5.47 15.44
CA HIS A 11 -6.50 4.25 15.12
C HIS A 11 -5.32 4.50 14.15
N LEU A 12 -5.54 5.24 13.07
CA LEU A 12 -4.47 5.60 12.12
C LEU A 12 -3.35 6.41 12.81
N ALA A 13 -3.72 7.33 13.72
CA ALA A 13 -2.76 8.10 14.49
C ALA A 13 -1.92 7.21 15.43
N GLU A 14 -2.52 6.22 16.08
CA GLU A 14 -1.81 5.25 16.93
C GLU A 14 -0.85 4.36 16.14
N VAL A 15 -1.25 3.92 14.94
CA VAL A 15 -0.35 3.18 14.04
C VAL A 15 0.82 4.07 13.63
N LEU A 16 0.56 5.31 13.19
CA LEU A 16 1.61 6.26 12.83
C LEU A 16 2.58 6.54 13.99
N LYS A 17 2.07 6.73 15.22
CA LYS A 17 2.89 6.86 16.44
C LYS A 17 3.82 5.66 16.64
N SER A 18 3.31 4.46 16.42
CA SER A 18 4.05 3.22 16.61
C SER A 18 5.15 3.03 15.56
N VAL A 19 4.86 3.39 14.30
CA VAL A 19 5.87 3.42 13.23
C VAL A 19 6.95 4.46 13.50
N ILE A 20 6.58 5.70 13.86
CA ILE A 20 7.55 6.76 14.20
C ILE A 20 8.48 6.30 15.32
N ARG A 21 7.94 5.71 16.39
CA ARG A 21 8.74 5.15 17.50
C ARG A 21 9.71 4.06 17.02
N SER A 22 9.28 3.24 16.06
CA SER A 22 10.10 2.15 15.50
C SER A 22 11.19 2.63 14.55
N SER A 23 11.04 3.83 13.96
CA SER A 23 12.03 4.42 13.03
C SER A 23 13.36 4.81 13.69
N GLY A 24 13.39 4.92 15.02
CA GLY A 24 14.54 5.45 15.76
C GLY A 24 14.73 6.98 15.65
N LEU A 25 13.89 7.69 14.88
CA LEU A 25 13.91 9.14 14.81
C LEU A 25 13.12 9.76 15.96
N THR A 26 13.65 10.84 16.54
CA THR A 26 12.90 11.63 17.52
C THR A 26 11.93 12.59 16.81
N GLY A 27 10.86 13.01 17.49
CA GLY A 27 9.93 14.00 16.93
C GLY A 27 10.64 15.30 16.51
N ARG A 28 11.67 15.72 17.26
CA ARG A 28 12.48 16.89 16.92
C ARG A 28 13.29 16.70 15.63
N GLU A 29 13.81 15.49 15.39
CA GLU A 29 14.54 15.19 14.16
C GLU A 29 13.61 15.17 12.94
N ILE A 30 12.39 14.65 13.12
CA ILE A 30 11.34 14.69 12.08
C ILE A 30 10.95 16.14 11.77
N GLU A 31 10.64 16.94 12.80
CA GLU A 31 10.31 18.37 12.64
C GLU A 31 11.42 19.14 11.91
N ARG A 32 12.68 18.89 12.28
CA ARG A 32 13.86 19.51 11.65
C ARG A 32 13.98 19.15 10.17
N ARG A 33 13.78 17.88 9.81
CA ARG A 33 13.84 17.41 8.42
C ARG A 33 12.69 17.96 7.57
N LEU A 34 11.52 18.17 8.18
CA LEU A 34 10.33 18.70 7.52
C LEU A 34 10.24 20.23 7.53
N GLY A 35 11.18 20.94 8.16
CA GLY A 35 11.12 22.39 8.31
C GLY A 35 9.92 22.87 9.15
N MET A 36 9.39 22.03 10.04
CA MET A 36 8.23 22.31 10.87
C MET A 36 8.60 23.02 12.18
N SER A 37 7.66 23.77 12.74
CA SER A 37 7.80 24.43 14.05
C SER A 37 7.99 23.40 15.16
N SER A 38 8.80 23.72 16.18
CA SER A 38 9.04 22.78 17.28
C SER A 38 7.77 22.38 18.02
N GLY A 39 7.66 21.11 18.38
CA GLY A 39 6.51 20.55 19.11
C GLY A 39 5.26 20.35 18.25
N TYR A 40 5.39 20.46 16.92
CA TYR A 40 4.35 20.07 15.98
C TYR A 40 4.10 18.56 16.04
N THR A 41 5.14 17.74 15.96
CA THR A 41 5.05 16.28 16.08
C THR A 41 4.51 15.89 17.45
N SER A 42 4.95 16.52 18.54
CA SER A 42 4.38 16.23 19.86
C SER A 42 2.87 16.51 19.95
N ARG A 43 2.39 17.58 19.31
CA ARG A 43 0.95 17.92 19.25
C ARG A 43 0.16 17.00 18.33
N LEU A 44 0.76 16.59 17.21
CA LEU A 44 0.21 15.61 16.28
C LEU A 44 0.01 14.26 16.98
N LEU A 45 1.06 13.77 17.65
CA LEU A 45 1.01 12.51 18.39
C LEU A 45 0.16 12.63 19.67
N GLY A 46 -0.05 13.84 20.19
CA GLY A 46 -0.98 14.09 21.29
C GLY A 46 -2.44 14.21 20.87
N GLY A 47 -2.77 14.08 19.58
CA GLY A 47 -4.13 14.24 19.06
C GLY A 47 -4.68 15.66 19.20
N SER A 48 -3.83 16.64 19.52
CA SER A 48 -4.22 18.04 19.74
C SER A 48 -4.29 18.85 18.44
N VAL A 49 -3.92 18.24 17.31
CA VAL A 49 -3.92 18.85 15.98
C VAL A 49 -4.55 17.87 14.99
N GLU A 50 -5.32 18.41 14.06
CA GLU A 50 -5.90 17.65 12.96
C GLU A 50 -4.80 16.99 12.11
N LEU A 51 -4.90 15.68 11.92
CA LEU A 51 -3.97 14.88 11.14
C LEU A 51 -4.25 15.09 9.64
N LYS A 52 -3.44 15.89 8.94
CA LYS A 52 -3.58 16.08 7.49
C LYS A 52 -2.84 15.00 6.74
N LEU A 53 -3.44 14.50 5.65
CA LEU A 53 -2.84 13.49 4.79
C LEU A 53 -1.44 13.89 4.29
N SER A 54 -1.24 15.15 3.89
CA SER A 54 0.06 15.65 3.44
C SER A 54 1.15 15.43 4.50
N GLN A 55 0.85 15.72 5.76
CA GLN A 55 1.79 15.58 6.87
C GLN A 55 2.12 14.12 7.17
N ILE A 56 1.14 13.22 7.00
CA ILE A 56 1.39 11.78 7.09
C ILE A 56 2.41 11.38 6.03
N LEU A 57 2.18 11.75 4.76
CA LEU A 57 3.07 11.40 3.65
C LEU A 57 4.47 11.98 3.85
N ASP A 58 4.58 13.24 4.26
CA ASP A 58 5.86 13.89 4.55
C ASP A 58 6.65 13.15 5.64
N ILE A 59 5.97 12.74 6.72
CA ILE A 59 6.58 11.96 7.81
C ILE A 59 7.03 10.58 7.30
N LEU A 60 6.21 9.92 6.49
CA LEU A 60 6.50 8.62 5.90
C LEU A 60 7.76 8.65 5.02
N ASP A 61 7.90 9.69 4.20
CA ASP A 61 9.10 9.90 3.37
C ASP A 61 10.36 10.08 4.23
N VAL A 62 10.25 10.82 5.35
CA VAL A 62 11.37 11.06 6.27
C VAL A 62 11.81 9.78 7.01
N ILE A 63 10.87 8.93 7.40
CA ILE A 63 11.15 7.68 8.12
C ILE A 63 11.43 6.50 7.18
N GLY A 64 11.22 6.68 5.87
CA GLY A 64 11.48 5.66 4.85
C GLY A 64 10.45 4.52 4.83
N LEU A 65 9.19 4.78 5.20
CA LEU A 65 8.09 3.80 5.13
C LEU A 65 7.18 4.13 3.94
N TYR A 66 6.78 3.13 3.16
CA TYR A 66 5.85 3.37 2.05
C TYR A 66 4.42 3.64 2.58
N PRO A 67 3.66 4.57 1.98
CA PRO A 67 2.26 4.82 2.35
C PRO A 67 1.39 3.56 2.35
N SER A 68 1.58 2.67 1.36
CA SER A 68 0.85 1.41 1.28
C SER A 68 1.05 0.52 2.51
N GLU A 69 2.24 0.53 3.12
CA GLU A 69 2.53 -0.27 4.31
C GLU A 69 1.82 0.29 5.54
N LEU A 70 1.84 1.62 5.73
CA LEU A 70 1.10 2.28 6.80
C LEU A 70 -0.40 1.98 6.72
N PHE A 71 -1.00 2.16 5.55
CA PHE A 71 -2.43 1.95 5.36
C PHE A 71 -2.82 0.47 5.48
N ALA A 72 -1.97 -0.46 5.05
CA ALA A 72 -2.21 -1.89 5.26
C ALA A 72 -2.16 -2.29 6.74
N MET A 73 -1.27 -1.68 7.53
CA MET A 73 -1.22 -1.88 8.99
C MET A 73 -2.44 -1.30 9.70
N ALA A 74 -2.90 -0.11 9.29
CA ALA A 74 -4.05 0.57 9.91
C ALA A 74 -5.41 0.04 9.43
N PHE A 75 -5.48 -0.48 8.20
CA PHE A 75 -6.72 -0.95 7.59
C PHE A 75 -6.49 -2.30 6.90
N PRO A 76 -6.52 -3.41 7.67
CA PRO A 76 -6.36 -4.74 7.12
C PRO A 76 -7.38 -5.00 6.00
N MET A 77 -6.92 -5.64 4.92
CA MET A 77 -7.82 -6.03 3.84
C MET A 77 -8.89 -6.97 4.37
N HIS A 78 -10.14 -6.66 4.02
CA HIS A 78 -11.25 -7.57 4.24
C HIS A 78 -11.18 -8.62 3.12
N GLY A 79 -11.49 -9.88 3.42
CA GLY A 79 -11.31 -11.00 2.48
C GLY A 79 -12.06 -10.83 1.15
N ASP A 80 -13.11 -10.00 1.14
CA ASP A 80 -13.92 -9.74 -0.04
C ASP A 80 -13.67 -8.34 -0.64
N THR A 81 -13.58 -8.31 -1.98
CA THR A 81 -13.48 -7.06 -2.74
C THR A 81 -14.83 -6.32 -2.74
N SER A 82 -14.80 -5.04 -2.36
CA SER A 82 -16.01 -4.19 -2.32
C SER A 82 -16.70 -4.10 -3.69
N PRO A 83 -18.04 -3.92 -3.74
CA PRO A 83 -18.75 -3.80 -5.01
C PRO A 83 -18.24 -2.66 -5.92
N LEU A 84 -17.78 -1.56 -5.33
CA LEU A 84 -17.20 -0.44 -6.08
C LEU A 84 -15.85 -0.83 -6.70
N MET A 85 -14.99 -1.53 -5.96
CA MET A 85 -13.69 -1.95 -6.47
C MET A 85 -13.83 -2.93 -7.64
N ARG A 86 -14.80 -3.86 -7.58
CA ARG A 86 -15.15 -4.73 -8.72
C ARG A 86 -15.54 -3.95 -9.98
N ARG A 87 -16.26 -2.83 -9.83
CA ARG A 87 -16.61 -1.96 -10.96
C ARG A 87 -15.39 -1.22 -11.51
N ILE A 88 -14.53 -0.70 -10.63
CA ILE A 88 -13.29 -0.01 -11.02
C ILE A 88 -12.39 -0.94 -11.84
N GLN A 89 -12.23 -2.20 -11.42
CA GLN A 89 -11.43 -3.21 -12.13
C GLN A 89 -11.94 -3.49 -13.56
N GLY A 90 -13.24 -3.35 -13.82
CA GLY A 90 -13.82 -3.48 -15.16
C GLY A 90 -13.57 -2.27 -16.07
N ILE A 91 -13.19 -1.12 -15.50
CA ILE A 91 -12.94 0.14 -16.23
C ILE A 91 -11.42 0.37 -16.38
N MET A 92 -10.66 0.03 -15.34
CA MET A 92 -9.23 0.23 -15.26
C MET A 92 -8.58 -1.06 -14.73
N PRO A 93 -7.67 -1.70 -15.49
CA PRO A 93 -6.89 -2.80 -14.95
C PRO A 93 -5.91 -2.25 -13.91
N VAL A 94 -6.36 -2.21 -12.66
CA VAL A 94 -5.53 -1.82 -11.50
C VAL A 94 -4.82 -3.08 -11.00
N ALA A 95 -3.49 -3.13 -11.10
CA ALA A 95 -2.69 -4.14 -10.44
C ALA A 95 -2.63 -3.80 -8.93
N LEU A 96 -3.47 -4.45 -8.13
CA LEU A 96 -3.41 -4.29 -6.68
C LEU A 96 -2.29 -5.20 -6.10
N PRO A 97 -1.36 -4.66 -5.30
CA PRO A 97 -0.38 -5.47 -4.60
C PRO A 97 -1.10 -6.45 -3.66
N GLY A 98 -0.73 -7.74 -3.73
CA GLY A 98 -1.39 -8.80 -2.96
C GLY A 98 -2.55 -9.50 -3.68
N SER A 99 -2.91 -9.07 -4.89
CA SER A 99 -3.68 -9.93 -5.81
C SER A 99 -2.78 -11.09 -6.20
N LYS A 100 -2.83 -12.20 -5.46
CA LYS A 100 -2.51 -13.48 -6.08
C LYS A 100 -3.42 -13.53 -7.32
N PRO A 101 -2.92 -13.80 -8.53
CA PRO A 101 -3.79 -14.02 -9.67
C PRO A 101 -4.63 -15.26 -9.35
N ALA A 102 -5.76 -15.04 -8.69
CA ALA A 102 -6.86 -15.98 -8.64
C ALA A 102 -7.37 -15.99 -10.09
N ASP A 103 -7.28 -17.15 -10.72
CA ASP A 103 -7.82 -17.44 -12.05
C ASP A 103 -7.00 -17.03 -13.28
N ALA A 104 -5.68 -16.81 -13.18
CA ALA A 104 -4.87 -17.13 -14.35
C ALA A 104 -4.95 -18.66 -14.52
N PRO A 105 -5.56 -19.21 -15.60
CA PRO A 105 -5.50 -20.64 -15.84
C PRO A 105 -4.02 -21.03 -15.79
N PRO A 106 -3.67 -22.15 -15.12
CA PRO A 106 -2.29 -22.60 -15.08
C PRO A 106 -1.81 -22.62 -16.53
N VAL A 107 -0.73 -21.89 -16.80
CA VAL A 107 -0.08 -21.92 -18.11
C VAL A 107 0.24 -23.38 -18.36
N ASP A 108 -0.47 -24.00 -19.31
CA ASP A 108 -0.21 -25.39 -19.68
C ASP A 108 1.11 -25.40 -20.45
N THR A 109 2.19 -25.55 -19.68
CA THR A 109 3.57 -25.57 -20.18
C THR A 109 3.76 -26.65 -21.22
N LYS A 110 3.00 -27.75 -21.13
CA LYS A 110 3.05 -28.84 -22.09
C LYS A 110 2.46 -28.43 -23.45
N ALA A 111 1.32 -27.74 -23.45
CA ALA A 111 0.73 -27.20 -24.68
C ALA A 111 1.61 -26.12 -25.34
N LEU A 112 2.39 -25.38 -24.54
CA LEU A 112 3.36 -24.41 -25.05
C LEU A 112 4.58 -25.13 -25.67
N GLU A 113 5.13 -26.14 -25.01
CA GLU A 113 6.24 -26.96 -25.53
C GLU A 113 5.86 -27.65 -26.84
N GLU A 114 4.67 -28.23 -26.92
CA GLU A 114 4.18 -28.88 -28.15
C GLU A 114 4.08 -27.90 -29.32
N LYS A 115 3.63 -26.67 -29.08
CA LYS A 115 3.58 -25.60 -30.10
C LYS A 115 4.95 -25.12 -30.53
N VAL A 116 5.90 -25.00 -29.60
CA VAL A 116 7.29 -24.61 -29.90
C VAL A 116 7.95 -25.69 -30.77
N ILE A 117 7.81 -26.96 -30.40
CA ILE A 117 8.36 -28.09 -31.16
C ILE A 117 7.73 -28.16 -32.57
N ALA A 118 6.41 -27.96 -32.68
CA ALA A 118 5.73 -27.92 -33.97
C ALA A 118 6.22 -26.77 -34.86
N ALA A 119 6.43 -25.58 -34.29
CA ALA A 119 6.94 -24.42 -35.02
C ALA A 119 8.39 -24.62 -35.50
N VAL A 120 9.26 -25.19 -34.64
CA VAL A 120 10.66 -25.50 -35.01
C VAL A 120 10.71 -26.55 -36.11
N ARG A 121 9.90 -27.62 -36.03
CA ARG A 121 9.85 -28.65 -37.09
C ARG A 121 9.41 -28.08 -38.43
N ARG A 122 8.42 -27.19 -38.42
CA ARG A 122 7.95 -26.51 -39.64
C ARG A 122 9.05 -25.65 -40.27
N ALA A 123 9.78 -24.89 -39.45
CA ALA A 123 10.89 -24.06 -39.91
C ALA A 123 12.06 -24.88 -40.48
N LEU A 124 12.27 -26.11 -39.99
CA LEU A 124 13.33 -27.01 -40.47
C LEU A 124 12.91 -27.84 -41.70
N SER A 125 11.63 -27.91 -42.04
CA SER A 125 11.13 -28.60 -43.24
C SER A 125 10.94 -27.68 -44.46
N GLU A 126 11.01 -26.36 -44.26
CA GLU A 126 10.85 -25.33 -45.30
C GLU A 126 12.20 -24.77 -45.81
N GLY A 127 13.34 -25.37 -45.41
CA GLY A 127 14.70 -25.02 -45.87
C GLY A 127 15.48 -26.24 -46.37
#